data_AF-A0A4S5ED63-F1
#
_entry.id   AF-A0A4S5ED63-F1
#
_cell.length_a   1.000
_cell.length_b   1.000
_cell.length_c   1.000
_cell.angle_alpha   90.00
_cell.angle_beta   90.00
_cell.angle_gamma   90.00
#
_symmetry.space_group_name_H-M   'P 1'
#
loop_
_entity.id
_entity.type
_entity.pdbx_description
1 polymer ?
#
loop_
_entity_poly.entity_id
_entity_poly.type
_entity_poly.pdbx_seq_one_letter_code
_entity_poly.pdbx_strand_id
1 'polypeptide(L)'
;MVGLREDLVVEGNRDPDDNGPCIDREAGVLRLHPKLGCLIEADGHLTSGPPKTRGSARTTRAPDFVFDMIDVRLDWRPKKGERDPFVWHGPRGGLLRRSGFNRRAWRPACDGRPVEPKRRGTPGHPGWEPLVPGMKVHGIRHSHKAALEAAGIPDSAIEARLGHAPGGISGLYSHVLRETEDRIVKALQARYEAATAA
;
A
#
# COMPACT_ATOMS: atom_id res chain seq x y z
N MET A 1 -19.51 -0.95 -13.60
CA MET A 1 -19.76 -1.04 -12.15
C MET A 1 -19.50 -2.48 -11.75
N VAL A 2 -18.23 -2.85 -11.64
CA VAL A 2 -17.82 -4.23 -11.31
C VAL A 2 -17.64 -4.23 -9.80
N GLY A 3 -18.60 -4.85 -9.10
CA GLY A 3 -18.51 -5.05 -7.67
C GLY A 3 -17.22 -5.81 -7.36
N LEU A 4 -16.52 -5.35 -6.33
CA LEU A 4 -15.40 -6.08 -5.77
C LEU A 4 -15.80 -7.54 -5.56
N ARG A 5 -14.90 -8.43 -5.95
CA ARG A 5 -15.02 -9.87 -5.74
C ARG A 5 -15.07 -10.11 -4.21
N GLU A 6 -16.26 -10.40 -3.68
CA GLU A 6 -16.53 -10.66 -2.25
C GLU A 6 -15.64 -11.79 -1.67
N ASP A 7 -15.02 -12.60 -2.54
CA ASP A 7 -14.09 -13.69 -2.21
C ASP A 7 -12.64 -13.24 -1.94
N LEU A 8 -12.29 -11.97 -2.18
CA LEU A 8 -10.99 -11.38 -1.84
C LEU A 8 -11.00 -10.63 -0.50
N VAL A 9 -12.14 -10.68 0.20
CA VAL A 9 -12.18 -10.53 1.65
C VAL A 9 -11.24 -11.58 2.22
N VAL A 10 -10.11 -11.14 2.76
CA VAL A 10 -9.38 -11.95 3.74
C VAL A 10 -10.40 -12.15 4.86
N GLU A 11 -11.19 -13.23 4.81
CA GLU A 11 -11.92 -13.73 5.96
C GLU A 11 -10.83 -14.13 6.95
N GLY A 12 -10.42 -13.15 7.76
CA GLY A 12 -9.80 -13.42 9.04
C GLY A 12 -10.72 -14.43 9.71
N ASN A 13 -10.15 -15.58 10.02
CA ASN A 13 -10.75 -16.65 10.79
C ASN A 13 -11.81 -16.11 11.76
N ARG A 14 -13.07 -16.55 11.61
CA ARG A 14 -14.23 -16.11 12.39
C ARG A 14 -13.99 -16.42 13.88
N ASP A 15 -13.53 -15.42 14.62
CA ASP A 15 -13.12 -15.43 16.04
C ASP A 15 -13.28 -13.97 16.53
N PRO A 16 -13.57 -13.63 17.80
CA PRO A 16 -13.81 -12.25 18.27
C PRO A 16 -12.62 -11.26 18.07
N ASP A 17 -11.52 -11.76 17.52
CA ASP A 17 -10.35 -11.08 16.95
C ASP A 17 -10.54 -10.67 15.45
N ASP A 18 -11.74 -10.84 14.89
CA ASP A 18 -12.13 -10.50 13.53
C ASP A 18 -12.28 -8.97 13.37
N ASN A 19 -11.23 -8.36 12.84
CA ASN A 19 -11.17 -6.94 12.51
C ASN A 19 -11.68 -6.65 11.08
N GLY A 20 -12.51 -7.52 10.49
CA GLY A 20 -12.95 -7.39 9.10
C GLY A 20 -11.78 -7.51 8.10
N PRO A 21 -12.06 -7.38 6.79
CA PRO A 21 -11.03 -7.58 5.78
C PRO A 21 -9.93 -6.52 5.86
N CYS A 22 -8.68 -6.89 5.54
CA CYS A 22 -7.57 -5.95 5.45
C CYS A 22 -7.80 -4.85 4.40
N ILE A 23 -8.67 -5.10 3.42
CA ILE A 23 -9.07 -4.18 2.36
C ILE A 23 -10.59 -4.14 2.38
N ASP A 24 -11.15 -2.98 2.70
CA ASP A 24 -12.58 -2.80 2.89
C ASP A 24 -13.01 -1.54 2.17
N ARG A 25 -13.42 -1.71 0.91
CA ARG A 25 -13.83 -0.59 0.07
C ARG A 25 -15.14 0.02 0.53
N GLU A 26 -16.08 -0.80 1.00
CA GLU A 26 -17.38 -0.33 1.46
C GLU A 26 -17.22 0.63 2.66
N ALA A 27 -16.37 0.28 3.62
CA ALA A 27 -16.03 1.19 4.71
C ALA A 27 -15.00 2.27 4.33
N GLY A 28 -14.33 2.13 3.18
CA GLY A 28 -13.28 3.01 2.70
C GLY A 28 -12.00 2.95 3.54
N VAL A 29 -11.64 1.76 4.06
CA VAL A 29 -10.49 1.58 4.95
C VAL A 29 -9.52 0.47 4.51
N LEU A 30 -8.25 0.68 4.85
CA LEU A 30 -7.20 -0.34 4.82
C LEU A 30 -6.77 -0.66 6.26
N ARG A 31 -6.62 -1.94 6.58
CA ARG A 31 -6.25 -2.40 7.93
C ARG A 31 -4.89 -3.09 7.91
N LEU A 32 -3.97 -2.62 8.75
CA LEU A 32 -2.73 -3.31 9.05
C LEU A 32 -3.00 -4.26 10.23
N HIS A 33 -3.16 -5.54 9.91
CA HIS A 33 -3.55 -6.56 10.88
C HIS A 33 -2.49 -6.76 11.99
N PRO A 34 -2.87 -6.87 13.28
CA PRO A 34 -1.91 -7.00 14.38
C PRO A 34 -1.12 -8.31 14.37
N LYS A 35 -1.65 -9.39 13.77
CA LYS A 35 -0.98 -10.70 13.69
C LYS A 35 -0.38 -11.01 12.32
N LEU A 36 -0.83 -10.32 11.25
CA LEU A 36 -0.53 -10.67 9.85
C LEU A 36 -0.03 -9.47 9.03
N GLY A 37 0.00 -8.27 9.60
CA GLY A 37 0.26 -7.01 8.89
C GLY A 37 1.70 -6.79 8.45
N CYS A 38 2.58 -7.79 8.59
CA CYS A 38 3.95 -7.75 8.13
C CYS A 38 4.29 -9.02 7.34
N LEU A 39 4.88 -8.83 6.17
CA LEU A 39 5.55 -9.92 5.45
C LEU A 39 6.97 -10.06 6.00
N ILE A 40 7.24 -11.15 6.69
CA ILE A 40 8.52 -11.47 7.31
C ILE A 40 9.38 -12.25 6.30
N GLU A 41 10.60 -11.79 6.09
CA GLU A 41 11.62 -12.54 5.34
C GLU A 41 12.63 -13.13 6.32
N ALA A 42 12.61 -14.46 6.50
CA ALA A 42 13.53 -15.19 7.35
C ALA A 42 13.90 -16.52 6.69
N ASP A 43 15.17 -16.92 6.78
CA ASP A 43 15.68 -18.21 6.30
C ASP A 43 15.33 -18.57 4.85
N GLY A 44 15.18 -17.57 3.98
CA GLY A 44 14.77 -17.79 2.59
C GLY A 44 13.28 -18.06 2.40
N HIS A 45 12.45 -17.91 3.43
CA HIS A 45 11.00 -17.99 3.37
C HIS A 45 10.34 -16.61 3.49
N LEU A 46 9.07 -16.54 3.09
CA LEU A 46 8.21 -15.37 3.22
C LEU A 46 6.94 -15.80 3.95
N THR A 47 6.68 -15.24 5.12
CA THR A 47 5.52 -15.59 5.95
C THR A 47 4.84 -14.33 6.47
N SER A 48 3.52 -14.41 6.68
CA SER A 48 2.80 -13.35 7.39
C SER A 48 3.10 -13.43 8.88
N GLY A 49 3.24 -12.28 9.51
CA GLY A 49 3.41 -12.18 10.95
C GLY A 49 3.07 -10.80 11.50
N PRO A 50 3.23 -10.61 12.82
CA PRO A 50 2.87 -9.36 13.46
C PRO A 50 3.81 -8.23 12.98
N PRO A 51 3.30 -6.99 12.92
CA PRO A 51 4.16 -5.82 12.78
C PRO A 51 5.22 -5.74 13.89
N LYS A 52 6.33 -5.04 13.59
CA LYS A 52 7.46 -4.87 14.53
C LYS A 52 7.03 -4.31 15.89
N THR A 53 5.99 -3.48 15.92
CA THR A 53 5.43 -2.91 17.16
C THR A 53 3.91 -3.05 17.16
N ARG A 54 3.31 -3.25 18.34
CA ARG A 54 1.84 -3.31 18.50
C ARG A 54 1.17 -2.04 17.96
N GLY A 55 1.78 -0.87 18.16
CA GLY A 55 1.27 0.41 17.65
C GLY A 55 1.32 0.57 16.13
N SER A 56 1.93 -0.37 15.39
CA SER A 56 1.88 -0.36 13.93
C SER A 56 0.56 -0.92 13.37
N ALA A 57 -0.16 -1.73 14.15
CA ALA A 57 -1.50 -2.20 13.77
C ALA A 57 -2.47 -1.02 13.81
N ARG A 58 -3.17 -0.78 12.69
CA ARG A 58 -4.08 0.36 12.55
C ARG A 58 -5.05 0.19 11.41
N THR A 59 -6.17 0.86 11.51
CA THR A 59 -7.12 1.08 10.43
C THR A 59 -6.91 2.48 9.89
N THR A 60 -6.88 2.65 8.57
CA THR A 60 -6.60 3.94 7.94
C THR A 60 -7.56 4.14 6.78
N ARG A 61 -8.30 5.27 6.79
CA ARG A 61 -9.12 5.63 5.62
C ARG A 61 -8.26 5.85 4.38
N ALA A 62 -8.70 5.32 3.26
CA ALA A 62 -8.02 5.44 1.98
C ALA A 62 -8.92 6.12 0.94
N PRO A 63 -8.36 6.93 0.03
CA PRO A 63 -9.08 7.46 -1.12
C PRO A 63 -9.50 6.37 -2.12
N ASP A 64 -10.56 6.65 -2.89
CA ASP A 64 -11.12 5.74 -3.89
C ASP A 64 -10.09 5.30 -4.93
N PHE A 65 -9.22 6.22 -5.38
CA PHE A 65 -8.18 5.86 -6.35
C PHE A 65 -7.23 4.76 -5.84
N VAL A 66 -7.06 4.61 -4.53
CA VAL A 66 -6.25 3.53 -3.94
C VAL A 66 -6.96 2.19 -4.11
N PHE A 67 -8.27 2.14 -3.89
CA PHE A 67 -9.07 0.95 -4.12
C PHE A 67 -9.14 0.60 -5.60
N ASP A 68 -9.31 1.58 -6.48
CA ASP A 68 -9.28 1.36 -7.93
C ASP A 68 -7.95 0.74 -8.39
N MET A 69 -6.82 1.21 -7.86
CA MET A 69 -5.50 0.61 -8.16
C MET A 69 -5.35 -0.82 -7.60
N ILE A 70 -5.93 -1.09 -6.43
CA ILE A 70 -5.95 -2.44 -5.85
C ILE A 70 -6.80 -3.37 -6.71
N ASP A 71 -7.95 -2.95 -7.22
CA ASP A 71 -8.80 -3.75 -8.10
C ASP A 71 -8.08 -4.13 -9.38
N VAL A 72 -7.49 -3.14 -10.06
CA VAL A 72 -6.68 -3.35 -11.28
C VAL A 72 -5.59 -4.38 -11.00
N ARG A 73 -5.00 -4.34 -9.81
CA ARG A 73 -3.98 -5.31 -9.42
C ARG A 73 -4.54 -6.72 -9.21
N LEU A 74 -5.67 -6.84 -8.51
CA LEU A 74 -6.32 -8.10 -8.21
C LEU A 74 -6.82 -8.80 -9.49
N ASP A 75 -7.20 -8.04 -10.51
CA ASP A 75 -7.55 -8.59 -11.82
C ASP A 75 -6.35 -9.16 -12.60
N TRP A 76 -5.11 -8.79 -12.25
CA TRP A 76 -3.90 -9.24 -12.95
C TRP A 76 -3.38 -10.63 -12.49
N ARG A 77 -3.73 -11.14 -11.28
CA ARG A 77 -3.29 -12.46 -10.72
C ARG A 77 -4.23 -12.99 -9.59
N PRO A 78 -4.57 -14.31 -9.51
CA PRO A 78 -4.64 -15.34 -10.56
C PRO A 78 -5.99 -16.08 -10.69
N LYS A 79 -6.29 -16.61 -11.89
CA LYS A 79 -7.15 -17.80 -12.09
C LYS A 79 -6.27 -19.03 -12.32
N LYS A 80 -5.95 -19.78 -11.24
CA LYS A 80 -6.03 -21.26 -11.19
C LYS A 80 -5.82 -21.75 -9.74
N GLY A 81 -6.92 -22.09 -9.06
CA GLY A 81 -6.93 -23.13 -8.01
C GLY A 81 -6.98 -22.73 -6.53
N GLU A 82 -6.38 -21.63 -6.08
CA GLU A 82 -6.24 -21.39 -4.62
C GLU A 82 -6.57 -19.95 -4.17
N ARG A 83 -7.10 -19.86 -2.94
CA ARG A 83 -7.36 -18.63 -2.18
C ARG A 83 -6.03 -18.01 -1.76
N ASP A 84 -5.53 -17.06 -2.55
CA ASP A 84 -4.30 -16.32 -2.26
C ASP A 84 -4.62 -15.06 -1.43
N PRO A 85 -4.14 -14.95 -0.18
CA PRO A 85 -4.45 -13.80 0.68
C PRO A 85 -3.64 -12.53 0.36
N PHE A 86 -2.78 -12.54 -0.68
CA PHE A 86 -1.90 -11.41 -1.01
C PHE A 86 -2.28 -10.69 -2.31
N VAL A 87 -2.11 -9.36 -2.32
CA VAL A 87 -2.36 -8.52 -3.50
C VAL A 87 -1.12 -8.40 -4.40
N TRP A 88 0.07 -8.38 -3.80
CA TRP A 88 1.31 -7.99 -4.47
C TRP A 88 2.21 -9.18 -4.76
N HIS A 89 2.31 -9.50 -6.05
CA HIS A 89 3.04 -10.64 -6.58
C HIS A 89 4.10 -10.21 -7.60
N GLY A 90 5.21 -10.94 -7.63
CA GLY A 90 6.18 -10.85 -8.71
C GLY A 90 5.62 -11.37 -10.04
N PRO A 91 6.30 -11.12 -11.16
CA PRO A 91 5.84 -11.56 -12.49
C PRO A 91 5.54 -13.07 -12.60
N ARG A 92 6.22 -13.89 -11.78
CA ARG A 92 6.10 -15.34 -11.73
C ARG A 92 5.13 -15.86 -10.65
N GLY A 93 4.33 -14.99 -10.05
CA GLY A 93 3.31 -15.38 -9.06
C GLY A 93 3.81 -15.54 -7.62
N GLY A 94 5.13 -15.55 -7.36
CA GLY A 94 5.64 -15.55 -5.98
C GLY A 94 5.57 -14.18 -5.31
N LEU A 95 5.54 -14.15 -3.98
CA LEU A 95 5.54 -12.92 -3.18
C LEU A 95 6.81 -12.08 -3.41
N LEU A 96 6.66 -10.77 -3.27
CA LEU A 96 7.73 -9.80 -3.51
C LEU A 96 8.65 -9.68 -2.28
N ARG A 97 9.89 -10.16 -2.41
CA ARG A 97 10.97 -9.77 -1.49
C ARG A 97 11.31 -8.30 -1.63
N ARG A 98 11.64 -7.63 -0.53
CA ARG A 98 12.07 -6.23 -0.46
C ARG A 98 13.22 -5.93 -1.43
N SER A 99 14.27 -6.75 -1.42
CA SER A 99 15.43 -6.56 -2.29
C SER A 99 15.08 -6.70 -3.77
N GLY A 100 14.26 -7.71 -4.09
CA GLY A 100 13.78 -7.99 -5.44
C GLY A 100 12.85 -6.90 -5.97
N PHE A 101 11.89 -6.45 -5.15
CA PHE A 101 10.99 -5.34 -5.46
C PHE A 101 11.79 -4.06 -5.71
N ASN A 102 12.69 -3.69 -4.79
CA ASN A 102 13.47 -2.48 -4.92
C ASN A 102 14.29 -2.48 -6.22
N ARG A 103 15.07 -3.53 -6.47
CA ARG A 103 15.96 -3.59 -7.64
C ARG A 103 15.22 -3.73 -8.97
N ARG A 104 14.12 -4.48 -9.03
CA ARG A 104 13.48 -4.88 -10.32
C ARG A 104 12.20 -4.14 -10.66
N ALA A 105 11.53 -3.54 -9.69
CA ALA A 105 10.30 -2.79 -9.91
C ALA A 105 10.51 -1.31 -9.55
N TRP A 106 10.90 -1.03 -8.31
CA TRP A 106 10.96 0.35 -7.82
C TRP A 106 12.03 1.20 -8.50
N ARG A 107 13.30 0.76 -8.49
CA ARG A 107 14.40 1.53 -9.09
C ARG A 107 14.19 1.75 -10.60
N PRO A 108 13.83 0.73 -11.41
CA PRO A 108 13.52 0.97 -12.81
C PRO A 108 12.34 1.94 -13.01
N ALA A 109 11.28 1.87 -12.19
CA ALA A 109 10.15 2.80 -12.29
C ALA A 109 10.55 4.25 -12.00
N CYS A 110 11.41 4.48 -10.99
CA CYS A 110 11.83 5.82 -10.60
C CYS A 110 12.96 6.39 -11.45
N ASP A 111 13.99 5.58 -11.72
CA ASP A 111 15.23 6.01 -12.37
C ASP A 111 15.21 5.81 -13.89
N GLY A 112 14.13 5.26 -14.44
CA GLY A 112 14.08 4.88 -15.84
C GLY A 112 14.81 3.57 -16.12
N ARG A 113 14.68 3.10 -17.36
CA ARG A 113 15.50 2.00 -17.87
C ARG A 113 15.68 2.12 -19.39
N PRO A 114 16.83 1.72 -19.93
CA PRO A 114 17.01 1.65 -21.37
C PRO A 114 16.10 0.61 -22.01
N VAL A 115 15.84 0.76 -23.31
CA VAL A 115 15.18 -0.28 -24.11
C VAL A 115 16.08 -1.52 -24.11
N GLU A 116 15.50 -2.68 -23.77
CA GLU A 116 16.18 -3.96 -23.90
C GLU A 116 15.74 -4.62 -25.21
N PRO A 117 16.62 -4.77 -26.22
CA PRO A 117 16.24 -5.38 -27.49
C PRO A 117 15.95 -6.86 -27.30
N LYS A 118 15.01 -7.37 -28.11
CA LYS A 118 14.73 -8.81 -28.19
C LYS A 118 16.00 -9.56 -28.60
N ARG A 119 16.33 -10.63 -27.88
CA ARG A 119 17.44 -11.55 -28.20
C ARG A 119 16.89 -12.96 -28.42
N ARG A 120 17.68 -13.87 -28.99
CA ARG A 120 17.26 -15.27 -29.19
C ARG A 120 16.90 -15.90 -27.83
N GLY A 121 15.62 -16.25 -27.66
CA GLY A 121 15.08 -16.85 -26.43
C GLY A 121 14.68 -15.85 -25.31
N THR A 122 14.89 -14.55 -25.49
CA THR A 122 14.58 -13.53 -24.47
C THR A 122 13.71 -12.42 -25.09
N PRO A 123 12.47 -12.20 -24.61
CA PRO A 123 11.65 -11.07 -25.02
C PRO A 123 12.38 -9.74 -24.75
N GLY A 124 12.20 -8.77 -25.66
CA GLY A 124 12.65 -7.41 -25.40
C GLY A 124 11.74 -6.72 -24.38
N HIS A 125 12.24 -5.66 -23.76
CA HIS A 125 11.48 -4.86 -22.80
C HIS A 125 11.52 -3.38 -23.21
N PRO A 126 10.38 -2.66 -23.15
CA PRO A 126 10.37 -1.23 -23.46
C PRO A 126 11.20 -0.46 -22.45
N GLY A 127 11.91 0.55 -22.92
CA GLY A 127 12.57 1.54 -22.09
C GLY A 127 11.64 2.68 -21.74
N TRP A 128 12.01 3.47 -20.73
CA TRP A 128 11.34 4.70 -20.38
C TRP A 128 12.29 5.61 -19.62
N GLU A 129 12.03 6.91 -19.72
CA GLU A 129 12.79 7.95 -19.03
C GLU A 129 12.55 7.93 -17.51
N PRO A 130 13.50 8.44 -16.72
CA PRO A 130 13.32 8.57 -15.28
C PRO A 130 12.09 9.41 -14.91
N LEU A 131 11.29 8.93 -13.96
CA LEU A 131 10.15 9.68 -13.41
C LEU A 131 10.56 10.54 -12.22
N VAL A 132 11.23 9.93 -11.24
CA VAL A 132 11.72 10.61 -10.01
C VAL A 132 13.06 9.99 -9.63
N PRO A 133 14.15 10.37 -10.31
CA PRO A 133 15.48 9.78 -10.08
C PRO A 133 15.87 9.77 -8.62
N GLY A 134 16.45 8.66 -8.15
CA GLY A 134 16.97 8.58 -6.80
C GLY A 134 15.93 8.21 -5.75
N MET A 135 14.62 8.29 -6.04
CA MET A 135 13.56 8.03 -5.09
C MET A 135 13.70 6.65 -4.40
N LYS A 136 13.61 6.64 -3.07
CA LYS A 136 13.64 5.42 -2.25
C LYS A 136 12.22 5.03 -1.90
N VAL A 137 11.97 3.73 -1.65
CA VAL A 137 10.64 3.25 -1.22
C VAL A 137 10.18 3.97 0.06
N HIS A 138 11.09 4.19 1.02
CA HIS A 138 10.77 4.96 2.23
C HIS A 138 10.48 6.45 1.94
N GLY A 139 11.02 6.98 0.85
CA GLY A 139 10.73 8.34 0.36
C GLY A 139 9.26 8.56 0.04
N ILE A 140 8.50 7.51 -0.30
CA ILE A 140 7.03 7.60 -0.49
C ILE A 140 6.37 8.05 0.82
N ARG A 141 6.82 7.54 1.96
CA ARG A 141 6.26 7.90 3.27
C ARG A 141 6.57 9.36 3.62
N HIS A 142 7.76 9.85 3.29
CA HIS A 142 8.11 11.26 3.45
C HIS A 142 7.29 12.15 2.52
N SER A 143 7.12 11.74 1.27
CA SER A 143 6.29 12.46 0.30
C SER A 143 4.82 12.51 0.73
N HIS A 144 4.30 11.43 1.31
CA HIS A 144 2.97 11.38 1.91
C HIS A 144 2.83 12.38 3.07
N LYS A 145 3.83 12.44 3.97
CA LYS A 145 3.86 13.43 5.06
C LYS A 145 3.82 14.85 4.50
N ALA A 146 4.73 15.19 3.60
CA ALA A 146 4.82 16.51 2.99
C ALA A 146 3.54 16.93 2.25
N ALA A 147 2.86 15.98 1.59
CA ALA A 147 1.58 16.25 0.93
C ALA A 147 0.47 16.61 1.93
N LEU A 148 0.45 15.97 3.12
CA LEU A 148 -0.53 16.28 4.16
C LEU A 148 -0.21 17.60 4.88
N GLU A 149 1.07 17.90 5.09
CA GLU A 149 1.52 19.20 5.63
C GLU A 149 1.10 20.34 4.68
N ALA A 150 1.34 20.19 3.38
CA ALA A 150 0.92 21.15 2.37
C ALA A 150 -0.62 21.33 2.30
N ALA A 151 -1.38 20.31 2.68
CA ALA A 151 -2.84 20.36 2.77
C ALA A 151 -3.37 20.93 4.12
N GLY A 152 -2.48 21.37 5.00
CA GLY A 152 -2.85 21.94 6.30
C GLY A 152 -3.52 20.93 7.24
N ILE A 153 -3.13 19.65 7.15
CA ILE A 153 -3.58 18.62 8.08
C ILE A 153 -2.80 18.76 9.40
N PRO A 154 -3.47 18.72 10.57
CA PRO A 154 -2.78 18.81 11.85
C PRO A 154 -1.74 17.70 12.06
N ASP A 155 -0.58 18.04 12.63
CA ASP A 155 0.52 17.11 12.87
C ASP A 155 0.08 15.86 13.64
N SER A 156 -0.78 16.01 14.65
CA SER A 156 -1.31 14.87 15.41
C SER A 156 -2.02 13.86 14.53
N ALA A 157 -2.78 14.30 13.52
CA ALA A 157 -3.47 13.44 12.57
C ALA A 157 -2.50 12.82 11.55
N ILE A 158 -1.48 13.57 11.12
CA ILE A 158 -0.41 13.04 10.25
C ILE A 158 0.35 11.92 10.96
N GLU A 159 0.81 12.16 12.18
CA GLU A 159 1.58 11.21 12.97
C GLU A 159 0.76 9.96 13.32
N ALA A 160 -0.52 10.12 13.67
CA ALA A 160 -1.45 9.02 13.87
C ALA A 160 -1.63 8.17 12.60
N ARG A 161 -1.86 8.80 11.44
CA ARG A 161 -1.97 8.10 10.14
C ARG A 161 -0.69 7.35 9.78
N LEU A 162 0.46 7.96 10.05
CA LEU A 162 1.75 7.34 9.82
C LEU A 162 1.97 6.15 10.78
N GLY A 163 1.32 6.12 11.94
CA GLY A 163 1.54 5.11 12.96
C GLY A 163 2.80 5.38 13.78
N HIS A 164 3.13 6.66 13.98
CA HIS A 164 4.13 7.07 14.95
C HIS A 164 3.46 7.15 16.33
N ALA A 165 4.13 6.63 17.36
CA ALA A 165 3.66 6.80 18.73
C ALA A 165 3.64 8.29 19.05
N PRO A 166 2.50 8.86 19.50
CA PRO A 166 2.44 10.27 19.82
C PRO A 166 3.38 10.53 21.00
N GLY A 167 4.39 11.38 20.80
CA GLY A 167 5.23 11.87 21.88
C GLY A 167 4.46 12.87 22.76
N GLY A 168 4.66 12.81 24.08
CA GLY A 168 4.14 13.81 25.02
C GLY A 168 2.60 13.79 25.22
N ILE A 169 2.05 14.93 25.69
CA ILE A 169 0.64 15.11 26.07
C ILE A 169 -0.33 14.85 24.90
N SER A 170 0.13 15.01 23.65
CA SER A 170 -0.62 14.72 22.43
C SER A 170 -1.12 13.28 22.36
N GLY A 171 -0.41 12.33 22.99
CA GLY A 171 -0.83 10.93 23.03
C GLY A 171 -2.09 10.68 23.85
N LEU A 172 -2.41 11.57 24.78
CA LEU A 172 -3.58 11.47 25.66
C LEU A 172 -4.87 11.98 25.00
N TYR A 173 -4.76 12.74 23.89
CA TYR A 173 -5.89 13.37 23.18
C TYR A 173 -6.07 12.89 21.73
N SER A 174 -5.39 11.80 21.34
CA SER A 174 -5.14 11.43 19.94
C SER A 174 -6.31 10.81 19.16
N HIS A 175 -7.56 11.11 19.51
CA HIS A 175 -8.68 10.77 18.64
C HIS A 175 -8.68 11.73 17.45
N VAL A 176 -8.13 11.26 16.33
CA VAL A 176 -8.29 11.96 15.05
C VAL A 176 -9.78 11.94 14.71
N LEU A 177 -10.37 13.13 14.63
CA LEU A 177 -11.77 13.28 14.28
C LEU A 177 -12.03 12.77 12.86
N ARG A 178 -13.21 12.19 12.64
CA ARG A 178 -13.62 11.66 11.32
C ARG A 178 -13.49 12.72 10.23
N GLU A 179 -13.84 13.96 10.53
CA GLU A 179 -13.75 15.10 9.62
C GLU A 179 -12.30 15.36 9.16
N THR A 180 -11.33 15.07 10.03
CA THR A 180 -9.90 15.20 9.68
C THR A 180 -9.45 14.05 8.79
N GLU A 181 -9.91 12.82 9.06
CA GLU A 181 -9.68 11.68 8.16
C GLU A 181 -10.28 11.94 6.76
N ASP A 182 -11.48 12.53 6.71
CA ASP A 182 -12.18 12.84 5.47
C ASP A 182 -11.46 13.93 4.68
N ARG A 183 -10.92 14.96 5.38
CA ARG A 183 -10.05 15.97 4.75
C ARG A 183 -8.79 15.34 4.16
N ILE A 184 -8.15 14.40 4.87
CA ILE A 184 -6.99 13.65 4.36
C ILE A 184 -7.37 12.89 3.09
N VAL A 185 -8.48 12.15 3.11
CA VAL A 185 -8.95 11.37 1.96
C VAL A 185 -9.20 12.28 0.75
N LYS A 186 -9.94 13.38 0.95
CA LYS A 186 -10.24 14.36 -0.11
C LYS A 186 -8.98 15.00 -0.69
N ALA A 187 -8.04 15.40 0.16
CA ALA A 187 -6.79 16.02 -0.30
C ALA A 187 -5.94 15.08 -1.16
N LEU A 188 -5.86 13.80 -0.78
CA LEU A 188 -5.12 12.79 -1.53
C LEU A 188 -5.82 12.43 -2.85
N GLN A 189 -7.15 12.31 -2.85
CA GLN A 189 -7.95 12.07 -4.06
C GLN A 189 -7.77 13.20 -5.08
N ALA A 190 -7.95 14.46 -4.65
CA ALA A 190 -7.78 15.63 -5.51
C ALA A 190 -6.36 15.72 -6.10
N ARG A 191 -5.34 15.37 -5.30
CA ARG A 191 -3.96 15.33 -5.77
C ARG A 191 -3.74 14.27 -6.85
N TYR A 192 -4.36 13.09 -6.71
CA TYR A 192 -4.30 12.04 -7.72
C TYR A 192 -4.99 12.46 -9.03
N GLU A 193 -6.19 13.02 -8.94
CA GLU A 193 -6.95 13.52 -10.10
C GLU A 193 -6.18 14.61 -10.84
N ALA A 194 -5.61 15.59 -10.11
CA ALA A 194 -4.78 16.63 -10.71
C ALA A 194 -3.52 16.06 -11.41
N ALA A 195 -2.93 14.99 -10.87
CA ALA A 195 -1.74 14.38 -11.45
C ALA A 195 -2.02 13.47 -12.67
N THR A 196 -3.26 13.00 -12.83
CA THR A 196 -3.66 12.09 -13.92
C THR A 196 -4.44 12.78 -15.03
N ALA A 197 -4.89 14.01 -14.80
CA ALA A 197 -5.50 14.87 -15.81
C ALA A 197 -4.46 15.63 -16.68
N ALA A 198 -3.19 15.64 -16.27
CA ALA A 198 -2.07 16.29 -16.97
C ALA A 198 -1.36 15.32 -17.92
#